data_AF-A0A7Y7UT49-F1
#
_entry.id   AF-A0A7Y7UT49-F1
#
_cell.length_a   1.000
_cell.length_b   1.000
_cell.length_c   1.000
_cell.angle_alpha   90.00
_cell.angle_beta   90.00
_cell.angle_gamma   90.00
#
_symmetry.space_group_name_H-M   'P 1'
#
loop_
_entity.id
_entity.type
_entity.pdbx_description
1 polymer ?
#
loop_
_entity_poly.entity_id
_entity_poly.type
_entity_poly.pdbx_seq_one_letter_code
_entity_poly.pdbx_strand_id
1 'polypeptide(L)'
;MWQADHARAFTVAKVANLDLLATIRQSLDKVMRDGGTLEQWKAGLVPELQKAGWWGMVENKALTGTDDPVFVGGRRLRTIYDTNLRISRAAGRWKRIQEMKDVRPYLMYVSIGDNRTRPLHRRWGGNDPAFPFRIILPVDHPAWAVFYPPNDWGCRCSVRQLSQAELDRLGYRVTTDAELERIGWMTADGQVGGRLRTFWRKGAEKPEAVPVGVGPGFAYNPGVSGMQAVAEKATRSLEEMAPLDLKAARYTLVDLVKSDAFLETLNEPNGVFPVMILGDEARAALGAKNHVVVLSSDSYAKQRGLTARSAGHTDLTVPDYRLLPRIGAAPDHVIRDRDQHVVLWKLDGERYLRAVVKVTASGDQMYLQSYRVGEARNLAREIATGNRVGGKVDVPPASPETGPRVAATVALDRLGPDATRKDGRSAMQALVEAAKADLPATQAALEAFVASDRFAAVVEKMGEAPALALADDLRRLLGAPSGIARIARDNLPAIIGDIDGLGAFTQEPDEIRRDGQDAVLIRRVGDRTMMLRLRPKASLLQIIALRVLQAEELAAILELPIW
;
A
#
# COMPACT_ATOMS: atom_id res chain seq x y z
N MET A 1 16.80 -21.88 -17.95
CA MET A 1 16.42 -21.01 -16.82
C MET A 1 16.28 -19.63 -17.43
N TRP A 2 15.03 -19.19 -17.57
CA TRP A 2 14.63 -17.96 -18.25
C TRP A 2 14.80 -16.74 -17.35
N GLN A 3 14.72 -15.53 -17.91
CA GLN A 3 14.80 -14.25 -17.17
C GLN A 3 13.80 -14.20 -16.04
N ALA A 4 12.56 -14.62 -16.31
CA ALA A 4 11.56 -14.78 -15.29
C ALA A 4 12.00 -15.81 -14.24
N ASP A 5 12.55 -16.98 -14.59
CA ASP A 5 13.04 -17.96 -13.59
C ASP A 5 14.02 -17.33 -12.60
N HIS A 6 15.03 -16.61 -13.08
CA HIS A 6 16.07 -15.99 -12.25
C HIS A 6 15.62 -14.72 -11.51
N ALA A 7 14.71 -13.93 -12.07
CA ALA A 7 14.13 -12.75 -11.45
C ALA A 7 13.24 -13.09 -10.25
N ARG A 8 12.63 -14.29 -10.26
CA ARG A 8 11.66 -14.80 -9.27
C ARG A 8 12.22 -15.08 -7.86
N ALA A 9 13.44 -14.66 -7.54
CA ALA A 9 14.19 -14.92 -6.30
C ALA A 9 14.08 -16.39 -5.78
N PHE A 10 15.21 -17.08 -5.81
CA PHE A 10 15.41 -18.51 -5.55
C PHE A 10 15.20 -19.42 -6.78
N THR A 11 16.30 -19.60 -7.52
CA THR A 11 16.44 -20.61 -8.56
C THR A 11 17.48 -21.65 -8.20
N VAL A 12 17.02 -22.87 -7.98
CA VAL A 12 17.87 -24.05 -8.09
C VAL A 12 17.49 -24.73 -9.38
N ALA A 13 18.35 -24.65 -10.39
CA ALA A 13 18.14 -25.36 -11.65
C ALA A 13 17.88 -26.84 -11.35
N LYS A 14 16.94 -27.50 -12.04
CA LYS A 14 16.69 -28.95 -11.93
C LYS A 14 16.42 -29.45 -10.50
N VAL A 15 15.56 -28.73 -9.78
CA VAL A 15 14.83 -29.20 -8.59
C VAL A 15 13.36 -29.16 -8.96
N ALA A 16 12.72 -30.33 -9.08
CA ALA A 16 11.29 -30.45 -9.40
C ALA A 16 10.44 -30.67 -8.14
N ASN A 17 11.05 -31.08 -7.02
CA ASN A 17 10.38 -31.30 -5.75
C ASN A 17 10.25 -29.99 -4.95
N LEU A 18 9.02 -29.66 -4.57
CA LEU A 18 8.68 -28.40 -3.89
C LEU A 18 9.23 -28.33 -2.46
N ASP A 19 9.19 -29.43 -1.70
CA ASP A 19 9.69 -29.47 -0.32
C ASP A 19 11.21 -29.29 -0.28
N LEU A 20 11.92 -29.87 -1.25
CA LEU A 20 13.34 -29.71 -1.43
C LEU A 20 13.71 -28.27 -1.82
N LEU A 21 12.92 -27.66 -2.71
CA LEU A 21 13.08 -26.25 -3.08
C LEU A 21 12.87 -25.35 -1.85
N ALA A 22 11.84 -25.61 -1.05
CA ALA A 22 11.55 -24.89 0.19
C ALA A 22 12.68 -25.05 1.21
N THR A 23 13.21 -26.26 1.39
CA THR A 23 14.34 -26.56 2.29
C THR A 23 15.58 -25.77 1.92
N ILE A 24 15.98 -25.80 0.64
CA ILE A 24 17.17 -25.06 0.18
C ILE A 24 16.93 -23.55 0.31
N ARG A 25 15.72 -23.05 0.03
CA ARG A 25 15.36 -21.63 0.20
C ARG A 25 15.49 -21.20 1.66
N GLN A 26 14.83 -21.90 2.58
CA GLN A 26 14.86 -21.59 4.01
C GLN A 26 16.29 -21.59 4.56
N SER A 27 17.12 -22.55 4.13
CA SER A 27 18.52 -22.62 4.53
C SER A 27 19.33 -21.40 4.07
N LEU A 28 19.08 -20.89 2.86
CA LEU A 28 19.72 -19.67 2.36
C LEU A 28 19.20 -18.43 3.08
N ASP A 29 17.89 -18.32 3.29
CA ASP A 29 17.27 -17.20 4.00
C ASP A 29 17.79 -17.08 5.43
N LYS A 30 18.09 -18.21 6.09
CA LYS A 30 18.75 -18.24 7.39
C LYS A 30 20.16 -17.65 7.31
N VAL A 31 20.99 -18.12 6.38
CA VAL A 31 22.38 -17.65 6.25
C VAL A 31 22.47 -16.19 5.78
N MET A 32 21.50 -15.72 4.99
CA MET A 32 21.44 -14.32 4.58
C MET A 32 21.06 -13.37 5.73
N ARG A 33 20.22 -13.83 6.66
CA ARG A 33 19.81 -13.05 7.85
C ARG A 33 20.82 -13.12 8.99
N ASP A 34 21.23 -14.33 9.35
CA ASP A 34 22.04 -14.59 10.54
C ASP A 34 23.55 -14.41 10.25
N GLY A 35 23.91 -14.32 8.95
CA GLY A 35 25.28 -14.42 8.49
C GLY A 35 25.77 -15.87 8.43
N GLY A 36 26.82 -16.12 7.65
CA GLY A 36 27.44 -17.44 7.54
C GLY A 36 28.31 -17.59 6.30
N THR A 37 29.18 -18.60 6.33
CA THR A 37 30.05 -18.96 5.21
C THR A 37 29.40 -20.03 4.34
N LEU A 38 29.87 -20.15 3.09
CA LEU A 38 29.47 -21.23 2.19
C LEU A 38 29.67 -22.63 2.81
N GLU A 39 30.76 -22.83 3.55
CA GLU A 39 31.05 -24.13 4.16
C GLU A 39 30.09 -24.45 5.31
N GLN A 40 29.74 -23.45 6.15
CA GLN A 40 28.71 -23.61 7.18
C GLN A 40 27.33 -23.89 6.57
N TRP A 41 26.96 -23.17 5.52
CA TRP A 41 25.69 -23.43 4.82
C TRP A 41 25.64 -24.84 4.22
N LYS A 42 26.72 -25.27 3.56
CA LYS A 42 26.84 -26.64 3.02
C LYS A 42 26.75 -27.69 4.12
N ALA A 43 27.45 -27.51 5.24
CA ALA A 43 27.44 -28.45 6.35
C ALA A 43 26.03 -28.66 6.92
N GLY A 44 25.23 -27.60 7.00
CA GLY A 44 23.83 -27.69 7.44
C GLY A 44 22.87 -28.25 6.39
N LEU A 45 23.08 -27.94 5.11
CA LEU A 45 22.14 -28.31 4.05
C LEU A 45 22.37 -29.73 3.50
N VAL A 46 23.62 -30.16 3.34
CA VAL A 46 23.94 -31.44 2.68
C VAL A 46 23.24 -32.65 3.32
N PRO A 47 23.15 -32.79 4.66
CA PRO A 47 22.42 -33.90 5.27
C PRO A 47 20.95 -33.96 4.86
N GLU A 48 20.27 -32.81 4.79
CA GLU A 48 18.88 -32.73 4.33
C GLU A 48 18.74 -33.10 2.85
N LEU A 49 19.71 -32.70 2.01
CA LEU A 49 19.71 -33.10 0.59
C LEU A 49 19.95 -34.61 0.42
N GLN A 50 20.81 -35.21 1.25
CA GLN A 50 21.03 -36.66 1.26
C GLN A 50 19.76 -37.41 1.66
N LYS A 51 19.09 -36.97 2.74
CA LYS A 51 17.81 -37.52 3.19
C LYS A 51 16.72 -37.42 2.12
N ALA A 52 16.69 -36.32 1.38
CA ALA A 52 15.76 -36.10 0.27
C ALA A 52 16.16 -36.82 -1.04
N GLY A 53 17.27 -37.56 -1.06
CA GLY A 53 17.76 -38.26 -2.26
C GLY A 53 18.29 -37.32 -3.36
N TRP A 54 18.60 -36.06 -3.03
CA TRP A 54 19.11 -35.05 -3.97
C TRP A 54 20.58 -34.70 -3.73
N TRP A 55 21.43 -35.70 -3.53
CA TRP A 55 22.87 -35.51 -3.37
C TRP A 55 23.65 -36.60 -4.12
N GLY A 56 24.78 -36.24 -4.74
CA GLY A 56 25.51 -37.16 -5.61
C GLY A 56 24.86 -37.29 -6.99
N MET A 57 24.83 -38.50 -7.56
CA MET A 57 24.09 -38.74 -8.81
C MET A 57 22.62 -38.95 -8.51
N VAL A 58 21.76 -38.12 -9.11
CA VAL A 58 20.31 -38.14 -8.93
C VAL A 58 19.65 -38.49 -10.26
N GLU A 59 19.01 -39.65 -10.33
CA GLU A 59 18.30 -40.15 -11.53
C GLU A 59 16.78 -39.97 -11.41
N ASN A 60 16.28 -39.66 -10.21
CA ASN A 60 14.85 -39.52 -9.97
C ASN A 60 14.29 -38.27 -10.67
N LYS A 61 13.51 -38.50 -11.73
CA LYS A 61 12.82 -37.45 -12.52
C LYS A 61 11.93 -36.56 -11.68
N ALA A 62 11.26 -37.08 -10.65
CA ALA A 62 10.42 -36.27 -9.76
C ALA A 62 11.25 -35.29 -8.90
N LEU A 63 12.54 -35.57 -8.68
CA LEU A 63 13.45 -34.67 -7.98
C LEU A 63 14.19 -33.72 -8.92
N THR A 64 14.57 -34.17 -10.12
CA THR A 64 15.42 -33.39 -11.05
C THR A 64 14.65 -32.65 -12.15
N GLY A 65 13.42 -33.10 -12.45
CA GLY A 65 12.62 -32.60 -13.56
C GLY A 65 13.15 -32.99 -14.94
N THR A 66 14.02 -33.99 -15.04
CA THR A 66 14.62 -34.43 -16.31
C THR A 66 14.87 -35.94 -16.26
N ASP A 67 14.82 -36.58 -17.44
CA ASP A 67 15.14 -37.99 -17.61
C ASP A 67 16.65 -38.28 -17.55
N ASP A 68 17.49 -37.25 -17.72
CA ASP A 68 18.95 -37.39 -17.63
C ASP A 68 19.41 -37.42 -16.15
N PRO A 69 20.36 -38.31 -15.78
CA PRO A 69 21.04 -38.26 -14.49
C PRO A 69 21.66 -36.89 -14.23
N VAL A 70 21.50 -36.37 -13.01
CA VAL A 70 22.01 -35.06 -12.61
C VAL A 70 22.91 -35.17 -11.39
N PHE A 71 24.16 -34.72 -11.55
CA PHE A 71 25.06 -34.61 -10.42
C PHE A 71 24.76 -33.38 -9.56
N VAL A 72 24.57 -33.59 -8.26
CA VAL A 72 24.44 -32.57 -7.23
C VAL A 72 25.64 -32.69 -6.28
N GLY A 73 26.47 -31.65 -6.23
CA GLY A 73 27.63 -31.61 -5.36
C GLY A 73 28.04 -30.20 -4.97
N GLY A 74 29.15 -30.08 -4.24
CA GLY A 74 29.60 -28.82 -3.66
C GLY A 74 29.76 -27.66 -4.65
N ARG A 75 30.17 -27.95 -5.91
CA ARG A 75 30.27 -26.91 -6.96
C ARG A 75 28.91 -26.30 -7.31
N ARG A 76 27.86 -27.12 -7.37
CA ARG A 76 26.50 -26.66 -7.66
C ARG A 76 25.94 -25.86 -6.50
N LEU A 77 26.14 -26.34 -5.27
CA LEU A 77 25.78 -25.60 -4.06
C LEU A 77 26.47 -24.24 -4.02
N ARG A 78 27.78 -24.17 -4.32
CA ARG A 78 28.51 -22.91 -4.44
C ARG A 78 27.84 -21.96 -5.44
N THR A 79 27.50 -22.43 -6.64
CA THR A 79 26.81 -21.60 -7.64
C THR A 79 25.47 -21.07 -7.11
N ILE A 80 24.66 -21.91 -6.46
CA ILE A 80 23.38 -21.53 -5.86
C ILE A 80 23.59 -20.44 -4.82
N TYR A 81 24.48 -20.68 -3.85
CA TYR A 81 24.82 -19.75 -2.77
C TYR A 81 25.27 -18.39 -3.32
N ASP A 82 26.31 -18.41 -4.14
CA ASP A 82 26.94 -17.22 -4.69
C ASP A 82 25.99 -16.38 -5.53
N THR A 83 25.13 -17.05 -6.32
CA THR A 83 24.19 -16.36 -7.22
C THR A 83 23.10 -15.67 -6.42
N ASN A 84 22.44 -16.39 -5.51
CA ASN A 84 21.36 -15.84 -4.69
C ASN A 84 21.88 -14.71 -3.78
N LEU A 85 23.08 -14.86 -3.22
CA LEU A 85 23.67 -13.83 -2.37
C LEU A 85 24.02 -12.56 -3.17
N ARG A 86 24.49 -12.69 -4.41
CA ARG A 86 24.76 -11.51 -5.28
C ARG A 86 23.48 -10.83 -5.73
N ILE A 87 22.45 -11.59 -6.11
CA ILE A 87 21.12 -11.06 -6.47
C ILE A 87 20.54 -10.29 -5.28
N SER A 88 20.54 -10.88 -4.08
CA SER A 88 20.01 -10.23 -2.86
C SER A 88 20.75 -8.95 -2.51
N ARG A 89 22.09 -8.95 -2.60
CA ARG A 89 22.90 -7.74 -2.41
C ARG A 89 22.64 -6.68 -3.48
N ALA A 90 22.41 -7.08 -4.72
CA ALA A 90 22.08 -6.17 -5.82
C ALA A 90 20.72 -5.50 -5.61
N ALA A 91 19.72 -6.26 -5.15
CA ALA A 91 18.40 -5.75 -4.79
C ALA A 91 18.48 -4.73 -3.63
N GLY A 92 19.13 -5.10 -2.52
CA GLY A 92 19.32 -4.17 -1.39
C GLY A 92 20.16 -2.94 -1.75
N ARG A 93 21.11 -3.08 -2.68
CA ARG A 93 21.87 -1.92 -3.22
C ARG A 93 20.97 -1.01 -4.04
N TRP A 94 20.08 -1.55 -4.86
CA TRP A 94 19.14 -0.77 -5.66
C TRP A 94 18.20 0.07 -4.78
N LYS A 95 17.69 -0.51 -3.68
CA LYS A 95 16.89 0.23 -2.70
C LYS A 95 17.64 1.46 -2.17
N ARG A 96 18.88 1.28 -1.70
CA ARG A 96 19.74 2.39 -1.26
C ARG A 96 20.06 3.39 -2.37
N ILE A 97 20.18 2.91 -3.61
CA ILE A 97 20.40 3.77 -4.76
C ILE A 97 19.19 4.70 -4.96
N GLN A 98 17.98 4.15 -4.92
CA GLN A 98 16.74 4.91 -5.06
C GLN A 98 16.57 5.94 -3.94
N GLU A 99 16.90 5.57 -2.68
CA GLU A 99 16.86 6.49 -1.53
C GLU A 99 17.83 7.68 -1.68
N MET A 100 18.93 7.51 -2.41
CA MET A 100 20.00 8.52 -2.54
C MET A 100 20.02 9.23 -3.89
N LYS A 101 19.06 8.96 -4.78
CA LYS A 101 19.14 9.41 -6.18
C LYS A 101 19.10 10.94 -6.35
N ASP A 102 18.47 11.66 -5.42
CA ASP A 102 18.40 13.12 -5.45
C ASP A 102 19.77 13.79 -5.27
N VAL A 103 20.65 13.15 -4.49
CA VAL A 103 22.01 13.67 -4.19
C VAL A 103 23.12 12.96 -4.97
N ARG A 104 22.85 11.74 -5.44
CA ARG A 104 23.77 10.93 -6.25
C ARG A 104 23.02 10.34 -7.46
N PRO A 105 22.70 11.16 -8.47
CA PRO A 105 21.78 10.78 -9.54
C PRO A 105 22.41 9.88 -10.62
N TYR A 106 23.71 9.59 -10.57
CA TYR A 106 24.38 8.80 -11.60
C TYR A 106 24.86 7.45 -11.09
N LEU A 107 24.80 6.44 -11.96
CA LEU A 107 25.33 5.10 -11.74
C LEU A 107 26.43 4.81 -12.75
N MET A 108 27.61 4.48 -12.24
CA MET A 108 28.72 3.95 -13.02
C MET A 108 28.74 2.42 -12.94
N TYR A 109 28.76 1.75 -14.09
CA TYR A 109 28.99 0.31 -14.16
C TYR A 109 30.42 -0.03 -13.74
N VAL A 110 30.58 -1.00 -12.85
CA VAL A 110 31.89 -1.42 -12.33
C VAL A 110 32.08 -2.91 -12.55
N SER A 111 33.21 -3.29 -13.15
CA SER A 111 33.66 -4.69 -13.20
C SER A 111 34.94 -4.87 -12.40
N ILE A 112 35.21 -6.10 -11.94
CA ILE A 112 36.39 -6.42 -11.11
C ILE A 112 37.70 -6.40 -11.92
N GLY A 113 37.64 -6.44 -13.25
CA GLY A 113 38.79 -6.24 -14.14
C GLY A 113 39.78 -7.41 -14.23
N ASP A 114 39.52 -8.53 -13.56
CA ASP A 114 40.40 -9.71 -13.60
C ASP A 114 40.26 -10.55 -14.89
N ASN A 115 41.11 -11.57 -15.03
CA ASN A 115 41.12 -12.50 -16.17
C ASN A 115 39.82 -13.32 -16.32
N ARG A 116 39.00 -13.43 -15.26
CA ARG A 116 37.71 -14.12 -15.26
C ARG A 116 36.53 -13.18 -15.60
N THR A 117 36.77 -11.88 -15.72
CA THR A 117 35.75 -10.93 -16.14
C THR A 117 35.46 -11.12 -17.63
N ARG A 118 34.19 -11.14 -18.03
CA ARG A 118 33.83 -11.29 -19.45
C ARG A 118 34.30 -10.08 -20.26
N PRO A 119 34.76 -10.24 -21.52
CA PRO A 119 35.26 -9.12 -22.31
C PRO A 119 34.31 -7.91 -22.39
N LEU A 120 33.03 -8.14 -22.65
CA LEU A 120 32.02 -7.07 -22.69
C LEU A 120 31.86 -6.38 -21.33
N HIS A 121 31.93 -7.11 -20.22
CA HIS A 121 31.81 -6.52 -18.88
C HIS A 121 33.06 -5.73 -18.50
N ARG A 122 34.25 -6.12 -18.99
CA ARG A 122 35.46 -5.30 -18.87
C ARG A 122 35.29 -3.97 -19.61
N ARG A 123 34.76 -4.00 -20.84
CA ARG A 123 34.44 -2.79 -21.62
C ARG A 123 33.47 -1.90 -20.89
N TRP A 124 32.30 -2.43 -20.49
CA TRP A 124 31.28 -1.63 -19.82
C TRP A 124 31.77 -1.03 -18.50
N GLY A 125 32.59 -1.79 -17.77
CA GLY A 125 33.23 -1.36 -16.53
C GLY A 125 34.53 -0.57 -16.71
N GLY A 126 34.91 -0.17 -17.93
CA GLY A 126 36.11 0.64 -18.23
C GLY A 126 37.46 0.01 -17.88
N ASN A 127 37.54 -1.31 -17.83
CA ASN A 127 38.78 -2.07 -17.61
C ASN A 127 39.35 -2.65 -18.91
N ASP A 128 38.80 -2.26 -20.07
CA ASP A 128 39.36 -2.56 -21.38
C ASP A 128 39.99 -1.27 -21.94
N PRO A 129 41.33 -1.18 -22.04
CA PRO A 129 42.00 0.04 -22.51
C PRO A 129 41.70 0.36 -23.97
N ALA A 130 41.21 -0.61 -24.76
CA ALA A 130 40.76 -0.38 -26.13
C ALA A 130 39.32 0.15 -26.21
N PHE A 131 38.63 0.34 -25.08
CA PHE A 131 37.25 0.81 -25.04
C PHE A 131 37.18 2.24 -24.46
N PRO A 132 36.62 3.21 -25.19
CA PRO A 132 36.89 4.63 -24.97
C PRO A 132 36.19 5.26 -23.76
N PHE A 133 35.25 4.57 -23.09
CA PHE A 133 34.49 5.14 -21.97
C PHE A 133 33.99 4.07 -21.00
N ARG A 134 33.51 4.53 -19.84
CA ARG A 134 32.76 3.73 -18.86
C ARG A 134 31.27 3.95 -19.06
N ILE A 135 30.44 2.94 -18.77
CA ILE A 135 28.99 3.14 -18.78
C ILE A 135 28.60 3.89 -17.52
N ILE A 136 28.10 5.11 -17.72
CA ILE A 136 27.62 5.99 -16.66
C ILE A 136 26.28 6.55 -17.10
N LEU A 137 25.21 6.25 -16.36
CA LEU A 137 23.84 6.64 -16.72
C LEU A 137 23.12 7.21 -15.50
N PRO A 138 22.11 8.08 -15.68
CA PRO A 138 21.20 8.44 -14.60
C PRO A 138 20.59 7.19 -13.93
N VAL A 139 20.27 7.28 -12.64
CA VAL A 139 19.64 6.20 -11.87
C VAL A 139 18.35 5.71 -12.54
N ASP A 140 17.53 6.64 -13.04
CA ASP A 140 16.22 6.34 -13.63
C ASP A 140 16.30 5.99 -15.14
N HIS A 141 17.51 5.83 -15.69
CA HIS A 141 17.67 5.45 -17.10
C HIS A 141 17.12 4.04 -17.37
N PRO A 142 16.29 3.81 -18.40
CA PRO A 142 15.57 2.56 -18.62
C PRO A 142 16.51 1.36 -18.89
N ALA A 143 17.74 1.59 -19.36
CA ALA A 143 18.72 0.51 -19.56
C ALA A 143 19.04 -0.27 -18.27
N TRP A 144 18.88 0.35 -17.09
CA TRP A 144 19.06 -0.35 -15.82
C TRP A 144 18.01 -1.42 -15.57
N ALA A 145 16.84 -1.38 -16.23
CA ALA A 145 15.87 -2.47 -16.14
C ALA A 145 16.42 -3.79 -16.72
N VAL A 146 17.42 -3.73 -17.60
CA VAL A 146 17.93 -4.90 -18.34
C VAL A 146 19.38 -5.24 -17.97
N PHE A 147 20.26 -4.24 -17.84
CA PHE A 147 21.71 -4.46 -17.73
C PHE A 147 22.28 -4.25 -16.32
N TYR A 148 21.42 -4.11 -15.31
CA TYR A 148 21.85 -3.91 -13.93
C TYR A 148 22.43 -5.21 -13.34
N PRO A 149 23.70 -5.22 -12.87
CA PRO A 149 24.36 -6.43 -12.40
C PRO A 149 23.66 -7.12 -11.22
N PRO A 150 23.76 -8.47 -11.10
CA PRO A 150 24.60 -9.37 -11.88
C PRO A 150 24.02 -9.70 -13.27
N ASN A 151 24.87 -9.72 -14.29
CA ASN A 151 24.45 -9.91 -15.69
C ASN A 151 24.64 -11.34 -16.23
N ASP A 152 25.17 -12.28 -15.45
CA ASP A 152 25.34 -13.69 -15.83
C ASP A 152 25.75 -14.53 -14.61
N TRP A 153 25.78 -15.85 -14.75
CA TRP A 153 26.34 -16.78 -13.77
C TRP A 153 27.79 -16.43 -13.42
N GLY A 154 28.08 -16.35 -12.12
CA GLY A 154 29.42 -15.97 -11.64
C GLY A 154 29.83 -14.52 -11.96
N CYS A 155 28.91 -13.68 -12.43
CA CYS A 155 29.18 -12.25 -12.60
C CYS A 155 29.51 -11.61 -11.24
N ARG A 156 30.56 -10.79 -11.22
CA ARG A 156 31.04 -10.04 -10.03
C ARG A 156 31.04 -8.53 -10.28
N CYS A 157 30.33 -8.09 -11.32
CA CYS A 157 30.14 -6.68 -11.61
C CYS A 157 29.15 -6.07 -10.62
N SER A 158 29.20 -4.74 -10.47
CA SER A 158 28.29 -3.97 -9.64
C SER A 158 28.12 -2.57 -10.24
N VAL A 159 27.48 -1.67 -9.49
CA VAL A 159 27.40 -0.25 -9.82
C VAL A 159 27.96 0.58 -8.67
N ARG A 160 28.48 1.75 -9.00
CA ARG A 160 28.90 2.78 -8.06
C ARG A 160 28.08 4.04 -8.32
N GLN A 161 27.46 4.56 -7.28
CA GLN A 161 26.67 5.78 -7.35
C GLN A 161 27.58 7.01 -7.28
N LEU A 162 27.32 8.01 -8.11
CA LEU A 162 28.11 9.24 -8.24
C LEU A 162 27.20 10.47 -8.14
N SER A 163 27.68 11.48 -7.44
CA SER A 163 27.19 12.86 -7.53
C SER A 163 27.75 13.57 -8.76
N GLN A 164 27.16 14.71 -9.14
CA GLN A 164 27.70 15.56 -10.20
C GLN A 164 29.15 15.99 -9.91
N ALA A 165 29.44 16.44 -8.69
CA ALA A 165 30.78 16.83 -8.28
C ALA A 165 31.82 15.69 -8.38
N GLU A 166 31.43 14.46 -8.05
CA GLU A 166 32.31 13.29 -8.23
C GLU A 166 32.53 12.95 -9.71
N LEU A 167 31.49 13.09 -10.54
CA LEU A 167 31.55 12.88 -11.98
C LEU A 167 32.55 13.85 -12.62
N ASP A 168 32.43 15.15 -12.30
CA ASP A 168 33.31 16.22 -12.79
C ASP A 168 34.75 16.05 -12.30
N ARG A 169 34.93 15.79 -11.00
CA ARG A 169 36.27 15.58 -10.40
C ARG A 169 37.01 14.41 -11.01
N LEU A 170 36.31 13.35 -11.39
CA LEU A 170 36.90 12.16 -12.03
C LEU A 170 37.08 12.33 -13.53
N GLY A 171 36.65 13.45 -14.12
CA GLY A 171 36.69 13.68 -15.56
C GLY A 171 35.79 12.72 -16.34
N TYR A 172 34.73 12.23 -15.72
CA TYR A 172 33.77 11.34 -16.35
C TYR A 172 32.59 12.12 -16.91
N ARG A 173 31.88 11.49 -17.86
CA ARG A 173 30.63 12.02 -18.41
C ARG A 173 29.58 10.93 -18.50
N VAL A 174 28.32 11.37 -18.58
CA VAL A 174 27.21 10.49 -18.88
C VAL A 174 27.37 9.91 -20.28
N THR A 175 27.13 8.61 -20.41
CA THR A 175 27.11 7.88 -21.68
C THR A 175 25.90 8.31 -22.50
N THR A 176 26.09 8.56 -23.79
CA THR A 176 24.99 9.01 -24.66
C THR A 176 24.21 7.84 -25.26
N ASP A 177 22.99 8.09 -25.72
CA ASP A 177 22.16 7.05 -26.36
C ASP A 177 22.82 6.48 -27.62
N ALA A 178 23.49 7.32 -28.42
CA ALA A 178 24.26 6.87 -29.59
C ALA A 178 25.41 5.92 -29.20
N GLU A 179 26.02 6.14 -28.03
CA GLU A 179 27.03 5.24 -27.48
C GLU A 179 26.42 3.93 -26.99
N LEU A 180 25.24 3.98 -26.37
CA LEU A 180 24.46 2.81 -25.94
C LEU A 180 23.99 1.97 -27.15
N GLU A 181 23.57 2.61 -28.22
CA GLU A 181 23.21 1.97 -29.48
C GLU A 181 24.41 1.22 -30.08
N ARG A 182 25.56 1.91 -30.18
CA ARG A 182 26.80 1.35 -30.74
C ARG A 182 27.28 0.10 -30.00
N ILE A 183 27.07 0.02 -28.69
CA ILE A 183 27.42 -1.17 -27.88
C ILE A 183 26.29 -2.21 -27.81
N GLY A 184 25.13 -1.91 -28.40
CA GLY A 184 23.96 -2.79 -28.43
C GLY A 184 23.21 -2.86 -27.11
N TRP A 185 23.29 -1.85 -26.26
CA TRP A 185 22.42 -1.69 -25.09
C TRP A 185 21.07 -1.08 -25.46
N MET A 186 21.06 -0.29 -26.53
CA MET A 186 19.85 0.29 -27.14
C MET A 186 19.79 -0.04 -28.62
N THR A 187 18.61 0.03 -29.20
CA THR A 187 18.37 0.00 -30.65
C THR A 187 18.26 1.43 -31.19
N ALA A 188 18.34 1.59 -32.52
CA ALA A 188 18.23 2.89 -33.19
C ALA A 188 16.87 3.60 -32.93
N ASP A 189 15.81 2.84 -32.67
CA ASP A 189 14.49 3.33 -32.29
C ASP A 189 14.34 3.59 -30.77
N GLY A 190 15.44 3.54 -30.01
CA GLY A 190 15.49 3.90 -28.60
C GLY A 190 15.03 2.81 -27.63
N GLN A 191 14.81 1.57 -28.09
CA GLN A 191 14.42 0.46 -27.20
C GLN A 191 15.64 -0.07 -26.42
N VAL A 192 15.45 -0.28 -25.12
CA VAL A 192 16.47 -0.85 -24.23
C VAL A 192 16.51 -2.38 -24.33
N GLY A 193 17.69 -2.95 -24.17
CA GLY A 193 17.95 -4.38 -24.40
C GLY A 193 18.64 -4.67 -25.73
N GLY A 194 18.52 -3.73 -26.68
CA GLY A 194 19.41 -3.56 -27.82
C GLY A 194 19.63 -4.84 -28.65
N ARG A 195 20.90 -5.10 -28.98
CA ARG A 195 21.29 -6.20 -29.87
C ARG A 195 21.09 -7.54 -29.17
N LEU A 196 20.21 -8.36 -29.72
CA LEU A 196 19.90 -9.69 -29.22
C LEU A 196 20.79 -10.76 -29.88
N ARG A 197 21.03 -11.85 -29.15
CA ARG A 197 21.62 -13.10 -29.66
C ARG A 197 20.67 -14.25 -29.44
N THR A 198 20.73 -15.22 -30.33
CA THR A 198 19.98 -16.47 -30.23
C THR A 198 20.61 -17.37 -29.16
N PHE A 199 19.79 -17.91 -28.27
CA PHE A 199 20.17 -18.90 -27.26
C PHE A 199 19.25 -20.12 -27.37
N TRP A 200 19.86 -21.30 -27.45
CA TRP A 200 19.15 -22.58 -27.47
C TRP A 200 19.26 -23.24 -26.11
N ARG A 201 18.15 -23.25 -25.36
CA ARG A 201 18.07 -24.03 -24.14
C ARG A 201 17.96 -25.52 -24.51
N LYS A 202 18.71 -26.38 -23.80
CA LYS A 202 18.62 -27.85 -23.95
C LYS A 202 17.16 -28.28 -23.73
N GLY A 203 16.54 -28.89 -24.75
CA GLY A 203 15.15 -29.35 -24.75
C GLY A 203 14.08 -28.30 -25.10
N ALA A 204 14.47 -27.09 -25.55
CA ALA A 204 13.51 -26.10 -26.03
C ALA A 204 13.14 -26.33 -27.51
N GLU A 205 11.84 -26.22 -27.82
CA GLU A 205 11.33 -26.34 -29.20
C GLU A 205 11.68 -25.14 -30.08
N LYS A 206 11.91 -23.97 -29.47
CA LYS A 206 12.24 -22.72 -30.16
C LYS A 206 13.43 -22.03 -29.51
N PRO A 207 14.25 -21.30 -30.29
CA PRO A 207 15.32 -20.50 -29.72
C PRO A 207 14.77 -19.30 -28.99
N GLU A 208 15.54 -18.82 -28.01
CA GLU A 208 15.22 -17.65 -27.22
C GLU A 208 16.14 -16.48 -27.59
N ALA A 209 15.64 -15.25 -27.54
CA ALA A 209 16.44 -14.05 -27.77
C ALA A 209 16.94 -13.48 -26.43
N VAL A 210 18.25 -13.23 -26.33
CA VAL A 210 18.90 -12.73 -25.12
C VAL A 210 19.79 -11.53 -25.47
N PRO A 211 19.79 -10.43 -24.69
CA PRO A 211 20.71 -9.32 -24.92
C PRO A 211 22.17 -9.77 -24.97
N VAL A 212 22.94 -9.22 -25.91
CA VAL A 212 24.37 -9.52 -26.03
C VAL A 212 25.12 -9.09 -24.76
N GLY A 213 25.93 -10.00 -24.23
CA GLY A 213 26.68 -9.77 -22.99
C GLY A 213 25.88 -10.01 -21.71
N VAL A 214 24.60 -10.38 -21.80
CA VAL A 214 23.78 -10.84 -20.68
C VAL A 214 23.52 -12.35 -20.79
N GLY A 215 23.56 -13.03 -19.65
CA GLY A 215 23.24 -14.45 -19.53
C GLY A 215 21.74 -14.70 -19.62
N PRO A 216 21.29 -15.83 -20.20
CA PRO A 216 19.89 -16.23 -20.11
C PRO A 216 19.49 -16.30 -18.64
N GLY A 217 18.43 -15.60 -18.25
CA GLY A 217 18.08 -15.45 -16.84
C GLY A 217 18.39 -14.09 -16.23
N PHE A 218 19.36 -13.34 -16.74
CA PHE A 218 19.91 -12.20 -15.99
C PHE A 218 19.57 -10.82 -16.57
N ALA A 219 18.77 -10.76 -17.63
CA ALA A 219 18.36 -9.51 -18.27
C ALA A 219 17.18 -8.87 -17.52
N TYR A 220 17.38 -8.54 -16.25
CA TYR A 220 16.43 -7.86 -15.39
C TYR A 220 17.19 -7.14 -14.27
N ASN A 221 16.55 -6.18 -13.59
CA ASN A 221 17.11 -5.55 -12.40
C ASN A 221 16.60 -6.24 -11.13
N PRO A 222 17.44 -6.89 -10.31
CA PRO A 222 16.99 -7.54 -9.08
C PRO A 222 16.33 -6.63 -8.05
N GLY A 223 16.61 -5.34 -8.09
CA GLY A 223 15.97 -4.35 -7.22
C GLY A 223 14.64 -3.81 -7.73
N VAL A 224 14.28 -4.06 -8.99
CA VAL A 224 13.01 -3.64 -9.60
C VAL A 224 12.11 -4.86 -9.86
N SER A 225 12.65 -5.90 -10.49
CA SER A 225 11.87 -7.09 -10.87
C SER A 225 11.81 -8.17 -9.78
N GLY A 226 12.51 -7.99 -8.66
CA GLY A 226 12.50 -8.96 -7.56
C GLY A 226 11.10 -9.17 -6.98
N MET A 227 10.30 -8.11 -6.84
CA MET A 227 8.96 -8.20 -6.27
C MET A 227 7.91 -8.63 -7.30
N GLN A 228 7.93 -8.07 -8.51
CA GLN A 228 7.04 -8.50 -9.59
C GLN A 228 7.22 -9.98 -9.96
N ALA A 229 8.46 -10.45 -10.07
CA ALA A 229 8.73 -11.83 -10.39
C ALA A 229 8.36 -12.77 -9.22
N VAL A 230 8.56 -12.35 -7.97
CA VAL A 230 8.06 -13.08 -6.79
C VAL A 230 6.54 -13.17 -6.81
N ALA A 231 5.85 -12.07 -7.09
CA ALA A 231 4.39 -12.02 -7.19
C ALA A 231 3.86 -12.91 -8.32
N GLU A 232 4.46 -12.88 -9.51
CA GLU A 232 4.09 -13.78 -10.60
C GLU A 232 4.33 -15.26 -10.27
N LYS A 233 5.44 -15.59 -9.59
CA LYS A 233 5.70 -16.98 -9.16
C LYS A 233 4.68 -17.41 -8.12
N ALA A 234 4.38 -16.55 -7.16
CA ALA A 234 3.32 -16.80 -6.19
C ALA A 234 1.98 -17.05 -6.91
N THR A 235 1.61 -16.21 -7.88
CA THR A 235 0.41 -16.41 -8.70
C THR A 235 0.41 -17.77 -9.38
N ARG A 236 1.45 -18.12 -10.15
CA ARG A 236 1.53 -19.42 -10.84
C ARG A 236 1.49 -20.61 -9.89
N SER A 237 2.22 -20.54 -8.78
CA SER A 237 2.18 -21.61 -7.77
C SER A 237 0.79 -21.75 -7.15
N LEU A 238 0.06 -20.65 -6.94
CA LEU A 238 -1.34 -20.71 -6.49
C LEU A 238 -2.27 -21.25 -7.58
N GLU A 239 -2.05 -20.92 -8.86
CA GLU A 239 -2.84 -21.43 -9.99
C GLU A 239 -2.66 -22.94 -10.18
N GLU A 240 -1.45 -23.45 -9.97
CA GLU A 240 -1.13 -24.88 -10.00
C GLU A 240 -1.66 -25.61 -8.74
N MET A 241 -1.60 -24.96 -7.58
CA MET A 241 -2.00 -25.54 -6.30
C MET A 241 -3.53 -25.57 -6.11
N ALA A 242 -4.24 -24.50 -6.49
CA ALA A 242 -5.66 -24.34 -6.20
C ALA A 242 -6.56 -25.48 -6.73
N PRO A 243 -6.32 -26.05 -7.94
CA PRO A 243 -7.06 -27.22 -8.43
C PRO A 243 -6.79 -28.52 -7.65
N LEU A 244 -5.64 -28.62 -6.98
CA LEU A 244 -5.22 -29.82 -6.24
C LEU A 244 -5.62 -29.75 -4.76
N ASP A 245 -5.37 -28.60 -4.13
CA ASP A 245 -5.72 -28.31 -2.74
C ASP A 245 -6.07 -26.82 -2.58
N LEU A 246 -7.37 -26.54 -2.72
CA LEU A 246 -7.91 -25.19 -2.60
C LEU A 246 -7.69 -24.59 -1.21
N LYS A 247 -7.65 -25.42 -0.15
CA LYS A 247 -7.47 -24.96 1.23
C LYS A 247 -6.02 -24.53 1.47
N ALA A 248 -5.05 -25.33 1.03
CA ALA A 248 -3.63 -24.99 1.12
C ALA A 248 -3.28 -23.74 0.29
N ALA A 249 -3.86 -23.62 -0.90
CA ALA A 249 -3.67 -22.44 -1.74
C ALA A 249 -4.18 -21.17 -1.03
N ARG A 250 -5.35 -21.24 -0.40
CA ARG A 250 -5.92 -20.12 0.37
C ARG A 250 -5.07 -19.75 1.58
N TYR A 251 -4.55 -20.74 2.30
CA TYR A 251 -3.64 -20.49 3.43
C TYR A 251 -2.36 -19.77 2.97
N THR A 252 -1.76 -20.27 1.89
CA THR A 252 -0.56 -19.67 1.29
C THR A 252 -0.81 -18.22 0.85
N LEU A 253 -1.96 -17.96 0.22
CA LEU A 253 -2.34 -16.60 -0.18
C LEU A 253 -2.46 -15.65 1.02
N VAL A 254 -3.02 -16.09 2.15
CA VAL A 254 -3.16 -15.27 3.36
C VAL A 254 -1.79 -14.80 3.87
N ASP A 255 -0.78 -15.67 3.84
CA ASP A 255 0.58 -15.29 4.23
C ASP A 255 1.23 -14.34 3.22
N LEU A 256 0.99 -14.54 1.92
CA LEU A 256 1.50 -13.67 0.87
C LEU A 256 0.98 -12.23 0.98
N VAL A 257 -0.33 -12.02 1.18
CA VAL A 257 -0.89 -10.66 1.32
C VAL A 257 -0.46 -9.96 2.62
N LYS A 258 -0.03 -10.72 3.63
CA LYS A 258 0.52 -10.18 4.89
C LYS A 258 1.98 -9.74 4.75
N SER A 259 2.70 -10.23 3.74
CA SER A 259 4.10 -9.86 3.53
C SER A 259 4.25 -8.43 3.02
N ASP A 260 5.46 -7.87 3.16
CA ASP A 260 5.78 -6.55 2.60
C ASP A 260 5.76 -6.56 1.06
N ALA A 261 6.04 -7.72 0.45
CA ALA A 261 6.01 -7.91 -0.99
C ALA A 261 4.64 -7.55 -1.61
N PHE A 262 3.54 -7.68 -0.85
CA PHE A 262 2.22 -7.24 -1.27
C PHE A 262 2.19 -5.74 -1.58
N LEU A 263 2.65 -4.91 -0.64
CA LEU A 263 2.63 -3.45 -0.78
C LEU A 263 3.75 -2.97 -1.70
N GLU A 264 4.92 -3.58 -1.62
CA GLU A 264 6.05 -3.25 -2.50
C GLU A 264 5.65 -3.48 -3.97
N THR A 265 5.05 -4.64 -4.30
CA THR A 265 4.61 -4.92 -5.68
C THR A 265 3.52 -3.95 -6.14
N LEU A 266 2.52 -3.65 -5.30
CA LEU A 266 1.38 -2.81 -5.71
C LEU A 266 1.71 -1.31 -5.82
N ASN A 267 2.82 -0.87 -5.23
CA ASN A 267 3.32 0.50 -5.37
C ASN A 267 4.31 0.65 -6.53
N GLU A 268 4.69 -0.45 -7.19
CA GLU A 268 5.56 -0.42 -8.36
C GLU A 268 4.76 -0.22 -9.66
N PRO A 269 5.32 0.50 -10.66
CA PRO A 269 4.71 0.59 -11.98
C PRO A 269 4.48 -0.80 -12.59
N ASN A 270 3.27 -1.05 -13.08
CA ASN A 270 2.85 -2.32 -13.69
C ASN A 270 2.90 -3.55 -12.76
N GLY A 271 3.03 -3.38 -11.44
CA GLY A 271 3.00 -4.51 -10.51
C GLY A 271 1.64 -5.21 -10.49
N VAL A 272 1.65 -6.53 -10.36
CA VAL A 272 0.45 -7.39 -10.28
C VAL A 272 0.66 -8.43 -9.18
N PHE A 273 -0.28 -8.54 -8.25
CA PHE A 273 -0.14 -9.42 -7.08
C PHE A 273 -1.40 -10.27 -6.86
N PRO A 274 -1.30 -11.56 -6.48
CA PRO A 274 -2.46 -12.40 -6.20
C PRO A 274 -3.14 -11.97 -4.89
N VAL A 275 -4.46 -11.78 -4.92
CA VAL A 275 -5.23 -11.23 -3.79
C VAL A 275 -6.42 -12.09 -3.35
N MET A 276 -6.94 -12.96 -4.22
CA MET A 276 -8.04 -13.88 -3.87
C MET A 276 -7.89 -15.24 -4.54
N ILE A 277 -8.44 -16.28 -3.90
CA ILE A 277 -8.67 -17.59 -4.49
C ILE A 277 -10.16 -17.91 -4.40
N LEU A 278 -10.83 -17.88 -5.54
CA LEU A 278 -12.26 -18.12 -5.66
C LEU A 278 -12.60 -19.60 -5.40
N GLY A 279 -13.77 -19.84 -4.82
CA GLY A 279 -14.39 -21.17 -4.84
C GLY A 279 -14.90 -21.53 -6.23
N ASP A 280 -15.25 -22.81 -6.43
CA ASP A 280 -15.75 -23.31 -7.71
C ASP A 280 -16.99 -22.59 -8.22
N GLU A 281 -17.91 -22.24 -7.32
CA GLU A 281 -19.16 -21.54 -7.64
C GLU A 281 -18.89 -20.20 -8.33
N ALA A 282 -18.10 -19.32 -7.70
CA ALA A 282 -17.76 -18.01 -8.24
C ALA A 282 -16.86 -18.11 -9.49
N ARG A 283 -15.93 -19.08 -9.52
CA ARG A 283 -15.07 -19.34 -10.69
C ARG A 283 -15.91 -19.77 -11.90
N ALA A 284 -16.83 -20.72 -11.71
CA ALA A 284 -17.69 -21.26 -12.76
C ALA A 284 -18.66 -20.20 -13.28
N ALA A 285 -19.26 -19.40 -12.38
CA ALA A 285 -20.15 -18.31 -12.76
C ALA A 285 -19.46 -17.23 -13.61
N LEU A 286 -18.15 -17.04 -13.41
CA LEU A 286 -17.32 -16.13 -14.19
C LEU A 286 -16.79 -16.75 -15.49
N GLY A 287 -16.86 -18.07 -15.66
CA GLY A 287 -16.27 -18.78 -16.80
C GLY A 287 -14.73 -18.83 -16.78
N ALA A 288 -14.12 -18.72 -15.60
CA ALA A 288 -12.67 -18.68 -15.45
C ALA A 288 -12.04 -20.08 -15.40
N LYS A 289 -10.83 -20.22 -15.98
CA LYS A 289 -10.09 -21.50 -16.03
C LYS A 289 -9.28 -21.82 -14.78
N ASN A 290 -8.94 -20.81 -13.98
CA ASN A 290 -8.22 -20.97 -12.71
C ASN A 290 -8.99 -20.28 -11.57
N HIS A 291 -8.48 -20.40 -10.34
CA HIS A 291 -9.11 -19.85 -9.15
C HIS A 291 -8.53 -18.50 -8.69
N VAL A 292 -7.42 -18.04 -9.27
CA VAL A 292 -6.60 -16.96 -8.71
C VAL A 292 -6.99 -15.60 -9.28
N VAL A 293 -7.37 -14.67 -8.40
CA VAL A 293 -7.62 -13.28 -8.77
C VAL A 293 -6.42 -12.43 -8.38
N VAL A 294 -5.96 -11.61 -9.32
CA VAL A 294 -4.86 -10.67 -9.12
C VAL A 294 -5.36 -9.23 -9.01
N LEU A 295 -4.59 -8.38 -8.36
CA LEU A 295 -4.78 -6.93 -8.30
C LEU A 295 -3.60 -6.25 -8.98
N SER A 296 -3.89 -5.29 -9.87
CA SER A 296 -2.87 -4.47 -10.51
C SER A 296 -2.59 -3.19 -9.72
N SER A 297 -1.37 -2.68 -9.85
CA SER A 297 -0.94 -1.42 -9.22
C SER A 297 -1.78 -0.22 -9.67
N ASP A 298 -2.21 -0.18 -10.95
CA ASP A 298 -3.11 0.85 -11.47
C ASP A 298 -4.50 0.78 -10.79
N SER A 299 -5.06 -0.42 -10.65
CA SER A 299 -6.35 -0.61 -9.96
C SER A 299 -6.24 -0.26 -8.48
N TYR A 300 -5.14 -0.64 -7.83
CA TYR A 300 -4.87 -0.30 -6.44
C TYR A 300 -4.75 1.22 -6.24
N ALA A 301 -3.92 1.89 -7.04
CA ALA A 301 -3.74 3.34 -6.99
C ALA A 301 -5.04 4.10 -7.25
N LYS A 302 -5.82 3.68 -8.26
CA LYS A 302 -7.13 4.27 -8.58
C LYS A 302 -8.12 4.13 -7.42
N GLN A 303 -8.18 2.96 -6.81
CA GLN A 303 -9.09 2.70 -5.68
C GLN A 303 -8.64 3.44 -4.41
N ARG A 304 -7.35 3.71 -4.24
CA ARG A 304 -6.81 4.50 -3.12
C ARG A 304 -6.85 6.01 -3.35
N GLY A 305 -7.34 6.47 -4.50
CA GLY A 305 -7.41 7.91 -4.82
C GLY A 305 -6.05 8.53 -5.15
N LEU A 306 -5.04 7.71 -5.46
CA LEU A 306 -3.68 8.14 -5.79
C LEU A 306 -3.51 8.55 -7.25
N THR A 307 -4.62 8.68 -7.99
CA THR A 307 -4.63 9.04 -9.40
C THR A 307 -5.58 10.21 -9.62
N ALA A 308 -5.30 11.06 -10.61
CA ALA A 308 -6.22 12.15 -10.99
C ALA A 308 -7.59 11.66 -11.54
N ARG A 309 -7.75 10.35 -11.75
CA ARG A 309 -8.95 9.75 -12.39
C ARG A 309 -10.04 9.34 -11.40
N SER A 310 -9.76 9.36 -10.10
CA SER A 310 -10.67 8.84 -9.08
C SER A 310 -10.32 9.45 -7.72
N ALA A 311 -11.33 9.92 -6.98
CA ALA A 311 -11.16 10.34 -5.59
C ALA A 311 -10.84 9.16 -4.64
N GLY A 312 -10.98 7.93 -5.13
CA GLY A 312 -10.73 6.70 -4.37
C GLY A 312 -11.86 6.35 -3.40
N HIS A 313 -11.60 5.31 -2.63
CA HIS A 313 -12.40 4.79 -1.53
C HIS A 313 -11.65 5.14 -0.23
N THR A 314 -11.87 6.34 0.29
CA THR A 314 -11.20 6.85 1.51
C THR A 314 -11.58 6.06 2.76
N ASP A 315 -12.67 5.30 2.67
CA ASP A 315 -13.19 4.32 3.63
C ASP A 315 -12.38 3.01 3.68
N LEU A 316 -11.50 2.76 2.69
CA LEU A 316 -10.63 1.57 2.66
C LEU A 316 -9.18 1.88 3.04
N THR A 317 -8.67 1.13 4.01
CA THR A 317 -7.29 1.15 4.49
C THR A 317 -6.48 -0.01 3.92
N VAL A 318 -5.15 0.05 4.04
CA VAL A 318 -4.26 -1.08 3.67
C VAL A 318 -4.64 -2.39 4.38
N PRO A 319 -4.94 -2.41 5.69
CA PRO A 319 -5.51 -3.58 6.36
C PRO A 319 -6.74 -4.17 5.66
N ASP A 320 -7.66 -3.35 5.14
CA ASP A 320 -8.86 -3.84 4.46
C ASP A 320 -8.53 -4.61 3.17
N TYR A 321 -7.50 -4.19 2.43
CA TYR A 321 -7.02 -4.93 1.25
C TYR A 321 -6.44 -6.30 1.64
N ARG A 322 -5.85 -6.43 2.83
CA ARG A 322 -5.33 -7.71 3.33
C ARG A 322 -6.45 -8.69 3.72
N LEU A 323 -7.71 -8.24 3.76
CA LEU A 323 -8.89 -9.09 3.99
C LEU A 323 -9.43 -9.72 2.71
N LEU A 324 -8.97 -9.30 1.51
CA LEU A 324 -9.43 -9.83 0.22
C LEU A 324 -9.43 -11.37 0.15
N PRO A 325 -8.43 -12.12 0.65
CA PRO A 325 -8.47 -13.59 0.62
C PRO A 325 -9.71 -14.17 1.32
N ARG A 326 -10.22 -13.53 2.37
CA ARG A 326 -11.43 -13.98 3.10
C ARG A 326 -12.67 -13.84 2.24
N ILE A 327 -12.73 -12.80 1.39
CA ILE A 327 -13.84 -12.55 0.46
C ILE A 327 -13.88 -13.63 -0.62
N GLY A 328 -12.74 -13.92 -1.26
CA GLY A 328 -12.68 -14.99 -2.26
C GLY A 328 -12.90 -16.39 -1.68
N ALA A 329 -12.45 -16.63 -0.44
CA ALA A 329 -12.55 -17.93 0.20
C ALA A 329 -13.99 -18.30 0.61
N ALA A 330 -14.74 -17.34 1.13
CA ALA A 330 -16.09 -17.54 1.64
C ALA A 330 -16.93 -16.26 1.48
N PRO A 331 -17.37 -15.92 0.25
CA PRO A 331 -18.28 -14.82 0.04
C PRO A 331 -19.67 -15.15 0.62
N ASP A 332 -20.36 -14.13 1.14
CA ASP A 332 -21.72 -14.27 1.66
C ASP A 332 -22.74 -14.24 0.51
N HIS A 333 -22.45 -13.47 -0.54
CA HIS A 333 -23.18 -13.51 -1.81
C HIS A 333 -22.24 -13.46 -3.02
N VAL A 334 -22.58 -14.24 -4.04
CA VAL A 334 -21.95 -14.20 -5.36
C VAL A 334 -23.02 -13.83 -6.38
N ILE A 335 -22.81 -12.71 -7.07
CA ILE A 335 -23.78 -12.15 -8.02
C ILE A 335 -23.10 -12.04 -9.37
N ARG A 336 -23.70 -12.62 -10.41
CA ARG A 336 -23.23 -12.40 -11.79
C ARG A 336 -23.80 -11.07 -12.28
N ASP A 337 -22.91 -10.10 -12.54
CA ASP A 337 -23.27 -8.74 -12.98
C ASP A 337 -23.30 -8.64 -14.52
N ARG A 338 -22.38 -9.36 -15.21
CA ARG A 338 -22.27 -9.46 -16.69
C ARG A 338 -21.60 -10.77 -17.10
N ASP A 339 -21.40 -11.00 -18.40
CA ASP A 339 -20.74 -12.23 -18.90
C ASP A 339 -19.31 -12.44 -18.42
N GLN A 340 -18.60 -11.36 -18.09
CA GLN A 340 -17.21 -11.41 -17.63
C GLN A 340 -17.01 -10.85 -16.22
N HIS A 341 -18.08 -10.65 -15.45
CA HIS A 341 -17.99 -10.01 -14.14
C HIS A 341 -18.83 -10.75 -13.10
N VAL A 342 -18.20 -11.00 -11.95
CA VAL A 342 -18.87 -11.42 -10.72
C VAL A 342 -18.63 -10.40 -9.63
N VAL A 343 -19.65 -10.20 -8.81
CA VAL A 343 -19.62 -9.34 -7.64
C VAL A 343 -19.69 -10.23 -6.41
N LEU A 344 -18.70 -10.09 -5.55
CA LEU A 344 -18.60 -10.79 -4.28
C LEU A 344 -18.93 -9.82 -3.16
N TRP A 345 -19.84 -10.25 -2.29
CA TRP A 345 -20.20 -9.52 -1.09
C TRP A 345 -19.77 -10.30 0.15
N LYS A 346 -19.24 -9.58 1.13
CA LYS A 346 -18.87 -10.15 2.43
C LYS A 346 -19.24 -9.21 3.57
N LEU A 347 -19.93 -9.71 4.59
CA LEU A 347 -20.14 -8.98 5.83
C LEU A 347 -18.87 -9.10 6.70
N ASP A 348 -18.32 -7.96 7.11
CA ASP A 348 -17.18 -7.86 8.03
C ASP A 348 -17.54 -6.90 9.17
N GLY A 349 -17.83 -7.46 10.34
CA GLY A 349 -18.46 -6.72 11.43
C GLY A 349 -19.85 -6.22 11.03
N GLU A 350 -20.03 -4.89 11.07
CA GLU A 350 -21.28 -4.22 10.68
C GLU A 350 -21.27 -3.69 9.24
N ARG A 351 -20.19 -3.90 8.48
CA ARG A 351 -20.01 -3.31 7.15
C ARG A 351 -19.98 -4.38 6.07
N TYR A 352 -20.65 -4.11 4.96
CA TYR A 352 -20.54 -4.96 3.77
C TYR A 352 -19.35 -4.54 2.92
N LEU A 353 -18.51 -5.50 2.56
CA LEU A 353 -17.41 -5.36 1.62
C LEU A 353 -17.85 -5.86 0.26
N ARG A 354 -17.62 -5.06 -0.79
CA ARG A 354 -18.01 -5.37 -2.17
C ARG A 354 -16.77 -5.44 -3.05
N ALA A 355 -16.53 -6.59 -3.67
CA ALA A 355 -15.43 -6.82 -4.61
C ALA A 355 -15.97 -7.21 -6.00
N VAL A 356 -15.50 -6.53 -7.06
CA VAL A 356 -15.85 -6.83 -8.45
C VAL A 356 -14.67 -7.53 -9.11
N VAL A 357 -14.88 -8.77 -9.52
CA VAL A 357 -13.88 -9.55 -10.24
C VAL A 357 -14.28 -9.62 -11.71
N LYS A 358 -13.32 -9.30 -12.58
CA LYS A 358 -13.44 -9.42 -14.03
C LYS A 358 -12.55 -10.56 -14.53
N VAL A 359 -13.02 -11.34 -15.50
CA VAL A 359 -12.17 -12.26 -16.27
C VAL A 359 -11.83 -11.71 -17.65
N THR A 360 -10.67 -12.10 -18.19
CA THR A 360 -10.33 -11.85 -19.60
C THR A 360 -11.20 -12.68 -20.54
N ALA A 361 -11.30 -12.25 -21.80
CA ALA A 361 -12.07 -12.97 -22.82
C ALA A 361 -11.62 -14.41 -23.05
N SER A 362 -10.34 -14.71 -22.81
CA SER A 362 -9.79 -16.06 -22.93
C SER A 362 -10.11 -16.96 -21.73
N GLY A 363 -10.59 -16.39 -20.61
CA GLY A 363 -10.84 -17.11 -19.36
C GLY A 363 -9.59 -17.36 -18.50
N ASP A 364 -8.41 -16.92 -18.94
CA ASP A 364 -7.13 -17.30 -18.34
C ASP A 364 -6.71 -16.43 -17.15
N GLN A 365 -7.23 -15.19 -17.05
CA GLN A 365 -6.80 -14.25 -16.02
C GLN A 365 -8.00 -13.54 -15.40
N MET A 366 -7.98 -13.43 -14.06
CA MET A 366 -8.99 -12.72 -13.30
C MET A 366 -8.37 -11.51 -12.58
N TYR A 367 -9.00 -10.35 -12.72
CA TYR A 367 -8.56 -9.10 -12.12
C TYR A 367 -9.60 -8.58 -11.13
N LEU A 368 -9.15 -8.16 -9.95
CA LEU A 368 -9.95 -7.36 -9.04
C LEU A 368 -10.05 -5.93 -9.59
N GLN A 369 -11.22 -5.58 -10.12
CA GLN A 369 -11.45 -4.30 -10.79
C GLN A 369 -11.87 -3.19 -9.82
N SER A 370 -12.64 -3.54 -8.80
CA SER A 370 -13.14 -2.61 -7.78
C SER A 370 -13.28 -3.31 -6.45
N TYR A 371 -12.90 -2.63 -5.37
CA TYR A 371 -13.09 -3.04 -4.00
C TYR A 371 -13.49 -1.80 -3.19
N ARG A 372 -14.56 -1.89 -2.40
CA ARG A 372 -15.11 -0.77 -1.61
C ARG A 372 -16.03 -1.27 -0.49
N VAL A 373 -16.34 -0.42 0.48
CA VAL A 373 -17.49 -0.64 1.34
C VAL A 373 -18.76 -0.49 0.51
N GLY A 374 -19.67 -1.44 0.65
CA GLY A 374 -20.96 -1.48 -0.02
C GLY A 374 -22.10 -1.20 0.95
N GLU A 375 -23.18 -0.63 0.42
CA GLU A 375 -24.38 -0.31 1.19
C GLU A 375 -25.40 -1.46 1.09
N ALA A 376 -26.08 -1.78 2.20
CA ALA A 376 -27.08 -2.84 2.26
C ALA A 376 -28.21 -2.68 1.22
N ARG A 377 -28.63 -1.43 0.94
CA ARG A 377 -29.63 -1.15 -0.11
C ARG A 377 -29.17 -1.58 -1.50
N ASN A 378 -27.87 -1.48 -1.80
CA ASN A 378 -27.32 -1.87 -3.09
C ASN A 378 -27.22 -3.39 -3.19
N LEU A 379 -26.86 -4.07 -2.11
CA LEU A 379 -26.89 -5.53 -2.02
C LEU A 379 -28.32 -6.06 -2.24
N ALA A 380 -29.32 -5.52 -1.54
CA ALA A 380 -30.71 -5.94 -1.70
C ALA A 380 -31.21 -5.76 -3.14
N ARG A 381 -30.86 -4.65 -3.78
CA ARG A 381 -31.16 -4.42 -5.20
C ARG A 381 -30.47 -5.43 -6.10
N GLU A 382 -29.16 -5.66 -5.94
CA GLU A 382 -28.40 -6.60 -6.77
C GLU A 382 -28.90 -8.05 -6.62
N ILE A 383 -29.35 -8.45 -5.43
CA ILE A 383 -30.01 -9.74 -5.18
C ILE A 383 -31.35 -9.80 -5.94
N ALA A 384 -32.18 -8.76 -5.81
CA ALA A 384 -33.51 -8.72 -6.41
C ALA A 384 -33.50 -8.66 -7.95
N THR A 385 -32.49 -8.03 -8.56
CA THR A 385 -32.35 -7.93 -10.03
C THR A 385 -31.82 -9.20 -10.69
N GLY A 386 -31.34 -10.18 -9.91
CA GLY A 386 -31.12 -11.56 -10.38
C GLY A 386 -29.78 -11.85 -11.05
N ASN A 387 -28.94 -12.59 -10.32
CA ASN A 387 -28.22 -13.80 -10.73
C ASN A 387 -27.34 -14.22 -9.54
N ARG A 388 -27.96 -14.38 -8.37
CA ARG A 388 -27.24 -14.96 -7.22
C ARG A 388 -26.91 -16.39 -7.61
N VAL A 389 -25.63 -16.66 -7.80
CA VAL A 389 -25.10 -17.97 -8.16
C VAL A 389 -24.66 -18.76 -6.93
N GLY A 390 -24.69 -18.11 -5.75
CA GLY A 390 -24.64 -18.72 -4.43
C GLY A 390 -24.10 -17.79 -3.32
N GLY A 391 -23.34 -18.34 -2.36
CA GLY A 391 -23.01 -17.72 -1.07
C GLY A 391 -23.87 -18.23 0.11
N LYS A 392 -23.34 -18.14 1.36
CA LYS A 392 -23.80 -18.89 2.54
C LYS A 392 -25.03 -18.37 3.30
N VAL A 393 -25.49 -17.14 3.03
CA VAL A 393 -26.48 -16.48 3.90
C VAL A 393 -27.76 -16.19 3.12
N ASP A 394 -28.92 -16.62 3.62
CA ASP A 394 -30.19 -16.04 3.20
C ASP A 394 -30.31 -14.65 3.79
N VAL A 395 -30.48 -13.65 2.93
CA VAL A 395 -30.83 -12.30 3.37
C VAL A 395 -32.26 -12.39 3.90
N PRO A 396 -32.53 -12.14 5.20
CA PRO A 396 -33.90 -11.95 5.64
C PRO A 396 -34.51 -10.86 4.76
N PRO A 397 -35.75 -11.01 4.27
CA PRO A 397 -36.39 -9.98 3.45
C PRO A 397 -36.24 -8.65 4.18
N ALA A 398 -35.80 -7.64 3.44
CA ALA A 398 -35.43 -6.33 3.96
C ALA A 398 -36.44 -5.89 5.03
N SER A 399 -36.06 -6.01 6.29
CA SER A 399 -36.60 -5.10 7.28
C SER A 399 -35.97 -3.77 6.89
N PRO A 400 -36.76 -2.75 6.57
CA PRO A 400 -36.18 -1.43 6.34
C PRO A 400 -35.38 -1.12 7.60
N GLU A 401 -34.06 -1.00 7.50
CA GLU A 401 -33.28 -0.32 8.52
C GLU A 401 -33.60 1.19 8.42
N THR A 402 -34.87 1.52 8.70
CA THR A 402 -35.27 2.83 9.17
C THR A 402 -35.04 2.82 10.66
N GLY A 403 -33.79 3.07 11.04
CA GLY A 403 -33.36 3.21 12.40
C GLY A 403 -32.86 4.63 12.63
N PRO A 404 -33.23 5.30 13.73
CA PRO A 404 -32.76 6.64 14.04
C PRO A 404 -31.22 6.77 14.03
N ARG A 405 -30.50 5.72 14.48
CA ARG A 405 -29.03 5.67 14.43
C ARG A 405 -28.45 5.77 13.01
N VAL A 406 -29.06 5.07 12.04
CA VAL A 406 -28.60 5.08 10.63
C VAL A 406 -28.93 6.43 9.99
N ALA A 407 -30.09 7.00 10.29
CA ALA A 407 -30.47 8.34 9.85
C ALA A 407 -29.52 9.42 10.38
N ALA A 408 -29.10 9.30 11.65
CA ALA A 408 -28.10 10.17 12.24
C ALA A 408 -26.74 10.04 11.52
N THR A 409 -26.21 8.83 11.33
CA THR A 409 -24.92 8.63 10.64
C THR A 409 -24.92 9.19 9.22
N VAL A 410 -25.99 8.97 8.44
CA VAL A 410 -26.13 9.50 7.07
C VAL A 410 -26.19 11.03 7.06
N ALA A 411 -26.84 11.63 8.06
CA ALA A 411 -26.88 13.08 8.20
C ALA A 411 -25.49 13.64 8.56
N LEU A 412 -24.72 12.96 9.41
CA LEU A 412 -23.34 13.33 9.75
C LEU A 412 -22.38 13.25 8.55
N ASP A 413 -22.54 12.25 7.68
CA ASP A 413 -21.69 12.11 6.49
C ASP A 413 -21.87 13.25 5.48
N ARG A 414 -23.03 13.92 5.49
CA ARG A 414 -23.29 15.11 4.66
C ARG A 414 -22.58 16.37 5.16
N LEU A 415 -21.99 16.33 6.35
CA LEU A 415 -21.29 17.46 6.98
C LEU A 415 -19.76 17.41 6.76
N GLY A 416 -19.32 16.87 5.62
CA GLY A 416 -17.91 16.83 5.23
C GLY A 416 -17.29 18.23 5.01
N PRO A 417 -15.95 18.31 4.80
CA PRO A 417 -15.24 19.58 4.66
C PRO A 417 -15.74 20.48 3.51
N ASP A 418 -16.41 19.92 2.51
CA ASP A 418 -16.99 20.66 1.37
C ASP A 418 -18.49 20.96 1.53
N ALA A 419 -19.09 20.71 2.71
CA ALA A 419 -20.52 20.89 2.94
C ALA A 419 -20.95 22.35 2.75
N THR A 420 -22.00 22.56 1.96
CA THR A 420 -22.58 23.88 1.77
C THR A 420 -23.48 24.27 2.94
N ARG A 421 -23.85 25.57 3.04
CA ARG A 421 -24.83 26.06 4.03
C ARG A 421 -26.20 25.36 3.93
N LYS A 422 -26.54 24.80 2.78
CA LYS A 422 -27.78 24.03 2.57
C LYS A 422 -27.61 22.62 3.13
N ASP A 423 -26.48 21.98 2.88
CA ASP A 423 -26.14 20.65 3.40
C ASP A 423 -26.09 20.65 4.93
N GLY A 424 -25.51 21.71 5.52
CA GLY A 424 -25.50 21.95 6.95
C GLY A 424 -26.90 21.95 7.59
N ARG A 425 -27.83 22.73 7.00
CA ARG A 425 -29.22 22.79 7.49
C ARG A 425 -29.97 21.47 7.31
N SER A 426 -29.84 20.83 6.15
CA SER A 426 -30.53 19.57 5.87
C SER A 426 -30.01 18.41 6.69
N ALA A 427 -28.69 18.33 6.91
CA ALA A 427 -28.08 17.36 7.81
C ALA A 427 -28.54 17.59 9.25
N MET A 428 -28.58 18.85 9.70
CA MET A 428 -29.00 19.14 11.07
C MET A 428 -30.46 18.78 11.32
N GLN A 429 -31.33 19.11 10.39
CA GLN A 429 -32.73 18.75 10.51
C GLN A 429 -32.92 17.23 10.53
N ALA A 430 -32.12 16.48 9.75
CA ALA A 430 -32.13 15.02 9.80
C ALA A 430 -31.58 14.44 11.13
N LEU A 431 -30.58 15.07 11.74
CA LEU A 431 -30.07 14.69 13.07
C LEU A 431 -31.09 14.94 14.17
N VAL A 432 -31.77 16.08 14.13
CA VAL A 432 -32.83 16.44 15.08
C VAL A 432 -34.00 15.47 14.97
N GLU A 433 -34.45 15.15 13.76
CA GLU A 433 -35.54 14.19 13.57
C GLU A 433 -35.14 12.76 13.95
N ALA A 434 -33.87 12.38 13.74
CA ALA A 434 -33.33 11.11 14.24
C ALA A 434 -33.29 11.08 15.78
N ALA A 435 -32.78 12.13 16.43
CA ALA A 435 -32.70 12.21 17.89
C ALA A 435 -34.09 12.18 18.55
N LYS A 436 -35.09 12.84 17.95
CA LYS A 436 -36.49 12.78 18.40
C LYS A 436 -37.10 11.38 18.28
N ALA A 437 -36.64 10.59 17.31
CA ALA A 437 -37.18 9.26 17.07
C ALA A 437 -36.62 8.19 18.03
N ASP A 438 -35.32 8.24 18.37
CA ASP A 438 -34.69 7.37 19.38
C ASP A 438 -33.37 7.99 19.86
N LEU A 439 -33.44 8.72 20.98
CA LEU A 439 -32.30 9.43 21.56
C LEU A 439 -31.20 8.45 22.04
N PRO A 440 -31.48 7.38 22.82
CA PRO A 440 -30.46 6.41 23.21
C PRO A 440 -29.71 5.79 22.03
N ALA A 441 -30.39 5.49 20.92
CA ALA A 441 -29.76 4.90 19.74
C ALA A 441 -28.88 5.90 18.95
N THR A 442 -29.13 7.21 19.08
CA THR A 442 -28.45 8.26 18.31
C THR A 442 -27.39 9.03 19.11
N GLN A 443 -27.45 8.94 20.45
CA GLN A 443 -26.61 9.70 21.37
C GLN A 443 -25.11 9.54 21.11
N ALA A 444 -24.61 8.30 20.99
CA ALA A 444 -23.19 8.05 20.77
C ALA A 444 -22.66 8.64 19.44
N ALA A 445 -23.50 8.66 18.39
CA ALA A 445 -23.14 9.24 17.09
C ALA A 445 -23.09 10.77 17.16
N LEU A 446 -24.04 11.38 17.88
CA LEU A 446 -24.07 12.82 18.14
C LEU A 446 -22.88 13.27 18.98
N GLU A 447 -22.55 12.55 20.06
CA GLU A 447 -21.38 12.83 20.89
C GLU A 447 -20.07 12.71 20.11
N ALA A 448 -19.93 11.67 19.27
CA ALA A 448 -18.76 11.48 18.41
C ALA A 448 -18.60 12.60 17.37
N PHE A 449 -19.71 13.09 16.80
CA PHE A 449 -19.68 14.20 15.86
C PHE A 449 -19.22 15.49 16.53
N VAL A 450 -19.83 15.83 17.67
CA VAL A 450 -19.47 17.04 18.42
C VAL A 450 -18.01 16.99 18.88
N ALA A 451 -17.50 15.80 19.22
CA ALA A 451 -16.10 15.56 19.57
C ALA A 451 -15.10 15.63 18.40
N SER A 452 -15.56 15.81 17.16
CA SER A 452 -14.70 15.73 15.97
C SER A 452 -14.23 17.09 15.46
N ASP A 453 -13.05 17.14 14.85
CA ASP A 453 -12.52 18.32 14.15
C ASP A 453 -13.45 18.81 13.03
N ARG A 454 -14.34 17.92 12.54
CA ARG A 454 -15.34 18.23 11.52
C ARG A 454 -16.41 19.20 12.05
N PHE A 455 -16.77 19.11 13.33
CA PHE A 455 -17.77 20.00 13.94
C PHE A 455 -17.29 21.46 13.90
N ALA A 456 -16.02 21.70 14.26
CA ALA A 456 -15.42 23.03 14.21
C ALA A 456 -15.41 23.61 12.78
N ALA A 457 -15.01 22.81 11.79
CA ALA A 457 -14.99 23.21 10.38
C ALA A 457 -16.39 23.55 9.82
N VAL A 458 -17.43 22.86 10.29
CA VAL A 458 -18.83 23.10 9.92
C VAL A 458 -19.35 24.39 10.55
N VAL A 459 -19.08 24.62 11.83
CA VAL A 459 -19.47 25.85 12.55
C VAL A 459 -18.86 27.08 11.89
N GLU A 460 -17.58 27.06 11.54
CA GLU A 460 -16.89 28.19 10.90
C GLU A 460 -17.50 28.61 9.55
N LYS A 461 -18.11 27.67 8.82
CA LYS A 461 -18.69 27.90 7.49
C LYS A 461 -20.19 28.24 7.48
N MET A 462 -20.92 27.97 8.57
CA MET A 462 -22.40 28.08 8.60
C MET A 462 -22.93 29.51 8.82
N GLY A 463 -22.07 30.44 9.24
CA GLY A 463 -22.45 31.80 9.64
C GLY A 463 -23.14 31.84 11.02
N GLU A 464 -23.21 33.03 11.60
CA GLU A 464 -23.50 33.21 13.04
C GLU A 464 -24.88 32.71 13.49
N ALA A 465 -25.97 33.19 12.87
CA ALA A 465 -27.32 32.85 13.29
C ALA A 465 -27.67 31.33 13.15
N PRO A 466 -27.30 30.63 12.06
CA PRO A 466 -27.55 29.19 11.94
C PRO A 466 -26.75 28.34 12.94
N ALA A 467 -25.52 28.75 13.28
CA ALA A 467 -24.69 28.02 14.22
C ALA A 467 -25.16 28.22 15.68
N LEU A 468 -25.72 29.39 15.99
CA LEU A 468 -26.37 29.65 17.28
C LEU A 468 -27.66 28.84 17.47
N ALA A 469 -28.48 28.71 16.43
CA ALA A 469 -29.68 27.85 16.47
C ALA A 469 -29.31 26.36 16.66
N LEU A 470 -28.24 25.92 15.99
CA LEU A 470 -27.67 24.59 16.15
C LEU A 470 -27.24 24.31 17.60
N ALA A 471 -26.58 25.28 18.24
CA ALA A 471 -26.16 25.18 19.63
C ALA A 471 -27.35 25.03 20.59
N ASP A 472 -28.41 25.82 20.39
CA ASP A 472 -29.63 25.76 21.19
C ASP A 472 -30.36 24.41 21.02
N ASP A 473 -30.40 23.87 19.80
CA ASP A 473 -31.02 22.56 19.51
C ASP A 473 -30.21 21.39 20.10
N LEU A 474 -28.87 21.43 20.01
CA LEU A 474 -28.00 20.42 20.63
C LEU A 474 -28.14 20.41 22.15
N ARG A 475 -28.21 21.60 22.78
CA ARG A 475 -28.45 21.75 24.22
C ARG A 475 -29.79 21.16 24.63
N ARG A 476 -30.86 21.42 23.86
CA ARG A 476 -32.20 20.89 24.13
C ARG A 476 -32.26 19.36 24.00
N LEU A 477 -31.50 18.77 23.07
CA LEU A 477 -31.58 17.35 22.73
C LEU A 477 -30.66 16.45 23.57
N LEU A 478 -29.46 16.90 23.91
CA LEU A 478 -28.44 16.05 24.54
C LEU A 478 -28.26 16.31 26.04
N GLY A 479 -28.83 17.39 26.58
CA GLY A 479 -28.29 18.00 27.80
C GLY A 479 -26.86 18.51 27.55
N ALA A 480 -26.15 19.03 28.56
CA ALA A 480 -24.76 19.43 28.39
C ALA A 480 -23.90 18.18 28.06
N PRO A 481 -23.42 17.98 26.82
CA PRO A 481 -22.68 16.78 26.48
C PRO A 481 -21.30 16.87 27.13
N SER A 482 -20.87 15.80 27.78
CA SER A 482 -19.52 15.67 28.36
C SER A 482 -18.41 15.93 27.34
N GLY A 483 -18.68 15.67 26.05
CA GLY A 483 -17.80 16.02 24.92
C GLY A 483 -17.65 17.52 24.69
N ILE A 484 -18.70 18.33 24.86
CA ILE A 484 -18.62 19.80 24.73
C ILE A 484 -17.90 20.40 25.92
N ALA A 485 -18.14 19.90 27.13
CA ALA A 485 -17.40 20.33 28.32
C ALA A 485 -15.89 20.06 28.20
N ARG A 486 -15.52 18.92 27.61
CA ARG A 486 -14.11 18.58 27.31
C ARG A 486 -13.53 19.49 26.22
N ILE A 487 -14.22 19.69 25.09
CA ILE A 487 -13.75 20.60 24.03
C ILE A 487 -13.62 22.04 24.53
N ALA A 488 -14.58 22.51 25.32
CA ALA A 488 -14.55 23.84 25.93
C ALA A 488 -13.38 23.96 26.91
N ARG A 489 -13.08 22.93 27.71
CA ARG A 489 -11.92 22.86 28.62
C ARG A 489 -10.58 22.81 27.88
N ASP A 490 -10.47 21.95 26.87
CA ASP A 490 -9.23 21.75 26.10
C ASP A 490 -8.89 22.96 25.23
N ASN A 491 -9.90 23.73 24.82
CA ASN A 491 -9.73 24.97 24.07
C ASN A 491 -9.86 26.22 24.94
N LEU A 492 -10.14 26.09 26.24
CA LEU A 492 -10.35 27.21 27.16
C LEU A 492 -9.20 28.24 27.14
N PRO A 493 -7.91 27.83 27.08
CA PRO A 493 -6.80 28.77 26.96
C PRO A 493 -6.80 29.55 25.62
N ALA A 494 -7.27 28.94 24.53
CA ALA A 494 -7.44 29.60 23.24
C ALA A 494 -8.74 30.42 23.15
N ILE A 495 -9.74 30.09 23.96
CA ILE A 495 -11.04 30.76 24.09
C ILE A 495 -10.93 32.02 24.95
N ILE A 496 -10.15 31.95 26.04
CA ILE A 496 -9.96 33.04 27.01
C ILE A 496 -8.72 33.90 26.67
N GLY A 497 -7.79 33.35 25.89
CA GLY A 497 -6.48 33.96 25.64
C GLY A 497 -5.56 33.81 26.85
N ASP A 498 -4.26 33.79 26.59
CA ASP A 498 -3.20 33.67 27.60
C ASP A 498 -3.22 34.90 28.51
N ILE A 499 -3.88 34.81 29.67
CA ILE A 499 -4.04 35.94 30.59
C ILE A 499 -3.77 35.48 32.02
N ASP A 500 -2.50 35.55 32.41
CA ASP A 500 -2.12 35.72 33.81
C ASP A 500 -2.81 36.99 34.36
N GLY A 501 -3.62 36.84 35.40
CA GLY A 501 -4.22 37.96 36.15
C GLY A 501 -5.74 38.17 36.01
N LEU A 502 -6.47 37.27 35.35
CA LEU A 502 -7.93 37.36 35.19
C LEU A 502 -8.69 37.44 36.53
N GLY A 503 -8.15 36.83 37.59
CA GLY A 503 -8.69 36.92 38.95
C GLY A 503 -8.86 38.35 39.46
N ALA A 504 -8.04 39.31 38.99
CA ALA A 504 -8.13 40.72 39.39
C ALA A 504 -9.32 41.47 38.75
N PHE A 505 -9.94 40.94 37.68
CA PHE A 505 -11.07 41.59 36.99
C PHE A 505 -12.42 40.88 37.24
N THR A 506 -12.48 39.97 38.22
CA THR A 506 -13.71 39.28 38.65
C THR A 506 -14.69 40.19 39.42
N GLN A 507 -14.29 41.43 39.72
CA GLN A 507 -15.17 42.48 40.27
C GLN A 507 -15.21 43.69 39.32
N GLU A 508 -16.19 44.57 39.49
CA GLU A 508 -16.40 45.78 38.65
C GLU A 508 -15.09 46.60 38.48
N PRO A 509 -14.73 47.01 37.25
CA PRO A 509 -13.47 47.73 36.97
C PRO A 509 -13.51 49.19 37.45
N ASP A 510 -12.34 49.74 37.80
CA ASP A 510 -12.25 51.14 38.26
C ASP A 510 -12.57 52.14 37.15
N GLU A 511 -12.18 51.84 35.89
CA GLU A 511 -12.45 52.70 34.75
C GLU A 511 -12.63 51.88 33.46
N ILE A 512 -13.58 52.29 32.62
CA ILE A 512 -13.84 51.70 31.30
C ILE A 512 -13.58 52.78 30.24
N ARG A 513 -12.64 52.51 29.33
CA ARG A 513 -12.32 53.40 28.20
C ARG A 513 -12.57 52.72 26.87
N ARG A 514 -12.86 53.52 25.87
CA ARG A 514 -13.01 53.07 24.48
C ARG A 514 -11.79 53.50 23.68
N ASP A 515 -11.11 52.55 23.05
CA ASP A 515 -9.96 52.80 22.17
C ASP A 515 -10.26 52.19 20.80
N GLY A 516 -10.76 53.03 19.88
CA GLY A 516 -11.27 52.57 18.60
C GLY A 516 -12.51 51.66 18.73
N GLN A 517 -12.42 50.43 18.21
CA GLN A 517 -13.48 49.41 18.30
C GLN A 517 -13.36 48.54 19.56
N ASP A 518 -12.30 48.71 20.35
CA ASP A 518 -12.01 47.90 21.52
C ASP A 518 -12.52 48.58 22.80
N ALA A 519 -12.95 47.78 23.77
CA ALA A 519 -13.20 48.23 25.13
C ALA A 519 -11.98 47.93 26.00
N VAL A 520 -11.47 48.93 26.71
CA VAL A 520 -10.30 48.82 27.59
C VAL A 520 -10.76 48.99 29.02
N LEU A 521 -10.71 47.93 29.81
CA LEU A 521 -10.98 47.94 31.24
C LEU A 521 -9.68 48.23 31.98
N ILE A 522 -9.70 49.20 32.90
CA ILE A 522 -8.54 49.63 33.65
C ILE A 522 -8.83 49.40 35.13
N ARG A 523 -7.89 48.75 35.82
CA ARG A 523 -7.98 48.51 37.27
C ARG A 523 -6.65 48.76 37.94
N ARG A 524 -6.66 49.41 39.10
CA ARG A 524 -5.48 49.66 39.92
C ARG A 524 -5.43 48.60 41.02
N VAL A 525 -4.36 47.82 41.04
CA VAL A 525 -4.12 46.78 42.05
C VAL A 525 -2.82 47.11 42.76
N GLY A 526 -2.92 47.65 43.98
CA GLY A 526 -1.77 48.19 44.71
C GLY A 526 -1.18 49.41 44.01
N ASP A 527 0.12 49.38 43.78
CA ASP A 527 0.91 50.39 43.07
C ASP A 527 0.95 50.19 41.55
N ARG A 528 0.25 49.17 41.03
CA ARG A 528 0.25 48.81 39.61
C ARG A 528 -1.09 49.12 38.96
N THR A 529 -1.05 49.61 37.71
CA THR A 529 -2.24 49.75 36.86
C THR A 529 -2.27 48.60 35.86
N MET A 530 -3.35 47.83 35.88
CA MET A 530 -3.60 46.73 34.95
C MET A 530 -4.63 47.18 33.91
N MET A 531 -4.41 46.82 32.65
CA MET A 531 -5.28 47.18 31.53
C MET A 531 -5.65 45.93 30.75
N LEU A 532 -6.95 45.66 30.60
CA LEU A 532 -7.50 44.54 29.85
C LEU A 532 -8.21 45.07 28.60
N ARG A 533 -7.73 44.69 27.42
CA ARG A 533 -8.28 45.12 26.13
C ARG A 533 -9.15 44.02 25.52
N LEU A 534 -10.44 44.28 25.44
CA LEU A 534 -11.44 43.39 24.86
C LEU A 534 -11.61 43.70 23.37
N ARG A 535 -11.26 42.74 22.51
CA ARG A 535 -11.45 42.84 21.05
C ARG A 535 -12.76 42.20 20.62
N PRO A 536 -13.53 42.79 19.69
CA PRO A 536 -14.84 42.29 19.26
C PRO A 536 -14.73 41.19 18.19
N LYS A 537 -13.96 40.13 18.44
CA LYS A 537 -14.05 38.90 17.64
C LYS A 537 -13.95 37.68 18.55
N ALA A 538 -15.04 37.41 19.27
CA ALA A 538 -15.29 36.05 19.70
C ALA A 538 -15.49 35.19 18.43
N SER A 539 -14.77 34.08 18.30
CA SER A 539 -15.05 33.12 17.22
C SER A 539 -16.44 32.54 17.42
N LEU A 540 -17.12 32.17 16.33
CA LEU A 540 -18.46 31.60 16.41
C LEU A 540 -18.51 30.34 17.29
N LEU A 541 -17.39 29.60 17.33
CA LEU A 541 -17.17 28.47 18.20
C LEU A 541 -17.18 28.87 19.70
N GLN A 542 -16.59 30.02 20.04
CA GLN A 542 -16.58 30.58 21.40
C GLN A 542 -17.99 30.98 21.85
N ILE A 543 -18.79 31.56 20.96
CA ILE A 543 -20.19 31.95 21.26
C ILE A 543 -21.07 30.70 21.47
N ILE A 544 -20.85 29.63 20.68
CA ILE A 544 -21.56 28.36 20.82
C ILE A 544 -21.17 27.64 22.11
N ALA A 545 -19.89 27.60 22.46
CA ALA A 545 -19.42 27.02 23.72
C ALA A 545 -20.05 27.72 24.94
N LEU A 546 -20.12 29.06 24.93
CA LEU A 546 -20.72 29.86 26.01
C LEU A 546 -22.25 29.71 26.11
N ARG A 547 -22.93 29.41 25.00
CA ARG A 547 -24.40 29.30 24.95
C ARG A 547 -24.91 27.91 25.33
N VAL A 548 -24.05 26.89 25.29
CA VAL A 548 -24.39 25.50 25.66
C VAL A 548 -24.16 25.21 27.14
N LEU A 549 -23.20 25.88 27.80
CA LEU A 549 -22.85 25.66 29.21
C LEU A 549 -23.77 26.46 30.17
N GLN A 550 -24.12 25.88 31.32
CA GLN A 550 -24.74 26.59 32.47
C GLN A 550 -23.69 27.46 33.20
N ALA A 551 -24.16 28.42 34.02
CA ALA A 551 -23.29 29.21 34.88
C ALA A 551 -22.53 28.33 35.90
N GLU A 552 -23.19 27.29 36.45
CA GLU A 552 -22.54 26.38 37.39
C GLU A 552 -21.51 25.45 36.73
N GLU A 553 -21.73 25.07 35.46
CA GLU A 553 -20.82 24.22 34.68
C GLU A 553 -19.59 25.00 34.23
N LEU A 554 -19.76 26.28 33.88
CA LEU A 554 -18.65 27.18 33.57
C LEU A 554 -17.80 27.46 34.83
N ALA A 555 -18.43 27.63 35.99
CA ALA A 555 -17.75 27.83 37.27
C ALA A 555 -16.95 26.59 37.70
N ALA A 556 -17.49 25.38 37.49
CA ALA A 556 -16.79 24.12 37.77
C ALA A 556 -15.58 23.89 36.83
N ILE A 557 -15.67 24.33 35.57
CA ILE A 557 -14.57 24.24 34.60
C ILE A 557 -13.48 25.30 34.87
N LEU A 558 -13.85 26.46 35.39
CA LEU A 558 -12.95 27.58 35.71
C LEU A 558 -12.43 27.56 37.16
N GLU A 559 -12.80 26.56 37.96
CA GLU A 559 -12.50 26.47 39.40
C GLU A 559 -12.89 27.74 40.19
N LEU A 560 -13.95 28.42 39.75
CA LEU A 560 -14.45 29.62 40.43
C LEU A 560 -15.43 29.21 41.55
N PRO A 561 -15.36 29.83 42.73
CA PRO A 561 -16.36 29.61 43.77
C PRO A 561 -17.72 30.09 43.26
N ILE A 562 -18.71 29.19 43.31
CA ILE A 562 -20.10 29.45 42.96
C ILE A 562 -20.72 30.20 44.13
N TRP A 563 -21.21 31.43 43.92
CA TRP A 563 -22.00 32.20 44.88
C TRP A 563 -23.44 32.27 44.42
#